data_AF-D6LIT4-F1
#
_entry.id   AF-D6LIT4-F1
#
_cell.length_a   1.000
_cell.length_b   1.000
_cell.length_c   1.000
_cell.angle_alpha   90.00
_cell.angle_beta   90.00
_cell.angle_gamma   90.00
#
_symmetry.space_group_name_H-M   'P 1'
#
loop_
_entity.id
_entity.type
_entity.pdbx_description
1 polymer ?
#
loop_
_entity_poly.entity_id
_entity_poly.type
_entity_poly.pdbx_seq_one_letter_code
_entity_poly.pdbx_strand_id
1 'polypeptide(L)'
;MNKAIFLDRDGTINVEKDYIYKCEDLVFEEGSVEALKTFKNLGYILIVVSNQSGIARGYFTEEDLKAFNNNMNEKLKEEAVEITEFYCCPHHPDGLAEYKKVCDCRKPNNKMLEDAIERYNIDREKSYMIGDKASDIGAGLKSKLKTVLVKTGYGLKDMEKIDKNETLVCENLKDFSEVLKREKLNELLFEEFSKKVQIKNVVMDSRKVTEGSLFFAINNGNSYVKDVLDKGASLVIADNTDIADERIVKVADTIATMQDLATKYRNKLDIQVIGITGSNGKTSTKDIVYSLLSKKAKTLKTEGNYNNHIGLPYTILNVTDEEKFVVLEMGMSSLGEIRRLGEISNPDYAIITNIGDSHIEFLKTRDNVFKAKTELLEFVNKENTFVCGDDVYLAKLDVNKIGFNEDNNFRIESYEFSDKGSKFTLDGKEYEMSLLGKHNISNTAIAIELAKKIGLSEEEIKEGLKDIKISSMRFQEIRVGEDIYINDAYNASPTSMKAAIDTLNEIYDDKYKIAILGDMLELGEDEVKYHVEVLNYLLDKKIKLIYLYGERMKKAYDIFMKNKSEEYRFWYYPTKEGIVESLKNIRMEKVILLKASRGTALEDIIVKE
;
A
#
# COMPACT_ATOMS: atom_id res chain seq x y z
N MET A 1 -7.84 -26.75 -14.06
CA MET A 1 -6.93 -27.56 -13.22
C MET A 1 -6.52 -26.68 -12.03
N ASN A 2 -6.34 -27.27 -10.86
CA ASN A 2 -5.95 -26.55 -9.65
C ASN A 2 -4.44 -26.38 -9.58
N LYS A 3 -3.94 -25.34 -8.93
CA LYS A 3 -2.51 -25.24 -8.59
C LYS A 3 -2.27 -25.69 -7.15
N ALA A 4 -1.16 -26.36 -6.90
CA ALA A 4 -0.84 -26.93 -5.61
C ALA A 4 0.61 -26.70 -5.20
N ILE A 5 0.83 -26.62 -3.90
CA ILE A 5 2.16 -26.68 -3.30
C ILE A 5 2.21 -27.96 -2.46
N PHE A 6 3.04 -28.88 -2.92
CA PHE A 6 3.40 -30.09 -2.22
C PHE A 6 4.56 -29.79 -1.28
N LEU A 7 4.42 -30.15 -0.02
CA LEU A 7 5.37 -29.81 1.04
C LEU A 7 5.88 -31.08 1.70
N ASP A 8 7.20 -31.20 1.87
CA ASP A 8 7.68 -32.03 2.96
C ASP A 8 7.28 -31.42 4.31
N ARG A 9 7.24 -32.26 5.33
CA ARG A 9 6.75 -31.90 6.66
C ARG A 9 7.91 -31.44 7.54
N ASP A 10 8.90 -32.31 7.73
CA ASP A 10 9.96 -32.17 8.72
C ASP A 10 11.16 -31.44 8.10
N GLY A 11 11.59 -30.34 8.71
CA GLY A 11 12.61 -29.45 8.15
C GLY A 11 12.09 -28.47 7.09
N THR A 12 10.78 -28.50 6.79
CA THR A 12 10.14 -27.59 5.82
C THR A 12 8.99 -26.82 6.46
N ILE A 13 7.99 -27.50 7.04
CA ILE A 13 6.89 -26.87 7.78
C ILE A 13 7.22 -26.77 9.26
N ASN A 14 7.63 -27.89 9.87
CA ASN A 14 8.07 -27.93 11.27
C ASN A 14 9.56 -28.21 11.36
N VAL A 15 10.14 -27.83 12.49
CA VAL A 15 11.55 -28.08 12.79
C VAL A 15 11.83 -29.58 12.72
N GLU A 16 12.89 -29.97 12.04
CA GLU A 16 13.38 -31.35 11.98
C GLU A 16 14.04 -31.74 13.32
N LYS A 17 13.58 -32.84 13.94
CA LYS A 17 14.12 -33.37 15.21
C LYS A 17 14.10 -34.90 15.23
N ASP A 18 14.39 -35.54 14.10
CA ASP A 18 14.53 -36.99 13.94
C ASP A 18 13.33 -37.79 14.49
N TYR A 19 12.38 -38.11 13.61
CA TYR A 19 11.20 -38.94 13.90
C TYR A 19 10.21 -38.29 14.88
N ILE A 20 9.80 -37.04 14.62
CA ILE A 20 8.77 -36.35 15.40
C ILE A 20 7.39 -36.97 15.17
N TYR A 21 6.71 -37.33 16.25
CA TYR A 21 5.33 -37.82 16.25
C TYR A 21 4.49 -37.35 17.45
N LYS A 22 5.07 -36.69 18.46
CA LYS A 22 4.32 -36.20 19.61
C LYS A 22 3.88 -34.76 19.41
N CYS A 23 2.61 -34.46 19.70
CA CYS A 23 2.04 -33.12 19.50
C CYS A 23 2.74 -32.02 20.31
N GLU A 24 3.31 -32.37 21.47
CA GLU A 24 4.07 -31.45 22.33
C GLU A 24 5.40 -31.00 21.71
N ASP A 25 5.97 -31.81 20.81
CA ASP A 25 7.26 -31.52 20.15
C ASP A 25 7.10 -30.67 18.88
N LEU A 26 5.86 -30.44 18.43
CA LEU A 26 5.55 -29.66 17.24
C LEU A 26 5.95 -28.20 17.42
N VAL A 27 7.00 -27.81 16.69
CA VAL A 27 7.46 -26.42 16.57
C VAL A 27 7.52 -26.10 15.08
N PHE A 28 6.80 -25.06 14.65
CA PHE A 28 6.84 -24.59 13.27
C PHE A 28 8.19 -23.95 12.94
N GLU A 29 8.67 -24.14 11.71
CA GLU A 29 9.84 -23.42 11.20
C GLU A 29 9.55 -21.91 11.13
N GLU A 30 10.59 -21.09 11.30
CA GLU A 30 10.45 -19.64 11.29
C GLU A 30 9.81 -19.17 9.97
N GLY A 31 8.70 -18.42 10.07
CA GLY A 31 7.99 -17.87 8.92
C GLY A 31 7.21 -18.90 8.08
N SER A 32 7.22 -20.20 8.43
CA SER A 32 6.49 -21.24 7.68
C SER A 32 4.99 -20.99 7.62
N VAL A 33 4.35 -20.67 8.75
CA VAL A 33 2.91 -20.39 8.82
C VAL A 33 2.53 -19.17 7.96
N GLU A 34 3.36 -18.12 7.96
CA GLU A 34 3.17 -16.92 7.13
C GLU A 34 3.28 -17.25 5.63
N ALA A 35 4.21 -18.12 5.25
CA ALA A 35 4.34 -18.61 3.89
C ALA A 35 3.13 -19.44 3.45
N LEU A 36 2.64 -20.36 4.30
CA LEU A 36 1.45 -21.15 4.00
C LEU A 36 0.19 -20.28 3.83
N LYS A 37 0.04 -19.21 4.64
CA LYS A 37 -1.00 -18.19 4.44
C LYS A 37 -0.89 -17.55 3.06
N THR A 38 0.30 -17.11 2.69
CA THR A 38 0.57 -16.51 1.36
C THR A 38 0.17 -17.47 0.24
N PHE A 39 0.59 -18.74 0.31
CA PHE A 39 0.27 -19.74 -0.70
C PHE A 39 -1.24 -19.93 -0.86
N LYS A 40 -1.96 -20.00 0.27
CA LYS A 40 -3.42 -20.07 0.26
C LYS A 40 -4.07 -18.82 -0.35
N ASN A 41 -3.58 -17.62 0.00
CA ASN A 41 -4.07 -16.35 -0.56
C ASN A 41 -3.88 -16.27 -2.08
N LEU A 42 -2.76 -16.81 -2.57
CA LEU A 42 -2.48 -16.95 -3.99
C LEU A 42 -3.34 -18.05 -4.66
N GLY A 43 -4.13 -18.82 -3.91
CA GLY A 43 -5.05 -19.84 -4.43
C GLY A 43 -4.41 -21.21 -4.63
N TYR A 44 -3.32 -21.52 -3.92
CA TYR A 44 -2.71 -22.86 -3.95
C TYR A 44 -3.39 -23.82 -2.97
N ILE A 45 -3.60 -25.06 -3.43
CA ILE A 45 -3.95 -26.19 -2.56
C ILE A 45 -2.67 -26.63 -1.83
N LEU A 46 -2.74 -26.81 -0.51
CA LEU A 46 -1.59 -27.23 0.31
C LEU A 46 -1.68 -28.72 0.60
N ILE A 47 -0.70 -29.49 0.14
CA ILE A 47 -0.67 -30.94 0.30
C ILE A 47 0.65 -31.33 0.96
N VAL A 48 0.60 -32.06 2.06
CA VAL A 48 1.81 -32.57 2.71
C VAL A 48 2.14 -33.94 2.15
N VAL A 49 3.39 -34.14 1.74
CA VAL A 49 3.92 -35.40 1.23
C VAL A 49 5.20 -35.73 1.98
N SER A 50 5.18 -36.76 2.83
CA SER A 50 6.30 -37.03 3.75
C SER A 50 6.69 -38.51 3.88
N ASN A 51 7.99 -38.76 4.06
CA ASN A 51 8.53 -40.10 4.32
C ASN A 51 8.57 -40.37 5.83
N GLN A 52 7.71 -41.26 6.33
CA GLN A 52 7.54 -41.50 7.77
C GLN A 52 8.07 -42.89 8.18
N SER A 53 9.38 -43.10 7.97
CA SER A 53 10.04 -44.39 8.28
C SER A 53 10.12 -44.74 9.76
N GLY A 54 9.74 -43.84 10.67
CA GLY A 54 9.63 -44.15 12.09
C GLY A 54 8.63 -45.27 12.37
N ILE A 55 7.56 -45.37 11.57
CA ILE A 55 6.58 -46.47 11.63
C ILE A 55 7.24 -47.80 11.27
N ALA A 56 7.93 -47.87 10.11
CA ALA A 56 8.68 -49.05 9.71
C ALA A 56 9.76 -49.45 10.73
N ARG A 57 10.31 -48.50 11.51
CA ARG A 57 11.33 -48.74 12.52
C ARG A 57 10.75 -49.06 13.91
N GLY A 58 9.43 -49.01 14.06
CA GLY A 58 8.74 -49.29 15.32
C GLY A 58 8.85 -48.18 16.38
N TYR A 59 9.17 -46.94 15.98
CA TYR A 59 9.29 -45.81 16.91
C TYR A 59 7.93 -45.22 17.31
N PHE A 60 6.94 -45.30 16.42
CA PHE A 60 5.57 -44.86 16.64
C PHE A 60 4.62 -45.56 15.65
N THR A 61 3.31 -45.47 15.89
CA THR A 61 2.27 -46.12 15.07
C THR A 61 1.68 -45.18 14.02
N GLU A 62 0.91 -45.71 13.06
CA GLU A 62 0.13 -44.88 12.13
C GLU A 62 -0.91 -44.00 12.85
N GLU A 63 -1.46 -44.48 13.96
CA GLU A 63 -2.41 -43.72 14.79
C GLU A 63 -1.74 -42.52 15.45
N ASP A 64 -0.53 -42.69 15.97
CA ASP A 64 0.27 -41.59 16.53
C ASP A 64 0.56 -40.52 15.47
N LEU A 65 0.96 -40.95 14.27
CA LEU A 65 1.20 -40.05 13.14
C LEU A 65 -0.05 -39.28 12.74
N LYS A 66 -1.21 -39.95 12.70
CA LYS A 66 -2.50 -39.33 12.39
C LYS A 66 -2.88 -38.29 13.44
N ALA A 67 -2.69 -38.62 14.73
CA ALA A 67 -2.92 -37.68 15.82
C ALA A 67 -2.02 -36.43 15.70
N PHE A 68 -0.74 -36.62 15.38
CA PHE A 68 0.21 -35.53 15.14
C PHE A 68 -0.22 -34.62 13.99
N ASN A 69 -0.53 -35.19 12.83
CA ASN A 69 -0.93 -34.43 11.64
C ASN A 69 -2.24 -33.66 11.89
N ASN A 70 -3.19 -34.26 12.62
CA ASN A 70 -4.42 -33.58 13.02
C ASN A 70 -4.11 -32.38 13.93
N ASN A 71 -3.26 -32.55 14.94
CA ASN A 71 -2.87 -31.45 15.83
C ASN A 71 -2.16 -30.31 15.08
N MET A 72 -1.29 -30.64 14.12
CA MET A 72 -0.67 -29.63 13.26
C MET A 72 -1.71 -28.86 12.46
N ASN A 73 -2.65 -29.55 11.82
CA ASN A 73 -3.68 -28.91 11.00
C ASN A 73 -4.65 -28.06 11.86
N GLU A 74 -4.94 -28.48 13.09
CA GLU A 74 -5.73 -27.69 14.05
C GLU A 74 -5.02 -26.37 14.40
N LYS A 75 -3.73 -26.41 14.75
CA LYS A 75 -2.94 -25.19 15.00
C LYS A 75 -2.84 -24.29 13.77
N LEU A 76 -2.73 -24.86 12.57
CA LEU A 76 -2.73 -24.06 11.33
C LEU A 76 -4.09 -23.41 11.07
N LYS A 77 -5.20 -24.08 11.42
CA LYS A 77 -6.57 -23.54 11.27
C LYS A 77 -6.83 -22.35 12.16
N GLU A 78 -6.26 -22.31 13.36
CA GLU A 78 -6.27 -21.11 14.23
C GLU A 78 -5.68 -19.90 13.51
N GLU A 79 -4.72 -20.14 12.62
CA GLU A 79 -4.06 -19.16 11.78
C GLU A 79 -4.70 -19.05 10.38
N ALA A 80 -5.95 -19.50 10.20
CA ALA A 80 -6.69 -19.50 8.93
C ALA A 80 -6.02 -20.27 7.77
N VAL A 81 -5.07 -21.16 8.06
CA VAL A 81 -4.42 -22.07 7.10
C VAL A 81 -5.00 -23.47 7.25
N GLU A 82 -5.14 -24.20 6.15
CA GLU A 82 -5.55 -25.60 6.21
C GLU A 82 -4.73 -26.42 5.22
N ILE A 83 -4.12 -27.50 5.71
CA ILE A 83 -3.56 -28.54 4.86
C ILE A 83 -4.73 -29.39 4.36
N THR A 84 -4.81 -29.52 3.04
CA THR A 84 -5.91 -30.21 2.37
C THR A 84 -5.82 -31.72 2.55
N GLU A 85 -4.61 -32.28 2.49
CA GLU A 85 -4.40 -33.72 2.63
C GLU A 85 -2.97 -34.03 3.06
N PHE A 86 -2.80 -35.13 3.80
CA PHE A 86 -1.50 -35.68 4.18
C PHE A 86 -1.27 -37.01 3.48
N TYR A 87 -0.27 -37.08 2.62
CA TYR A 87 0.26 -38.32 2.06
C TYR A 87 1.55 -38.69 2.80
N CYS A 88 1.50 -39.77 3.57
CA CYS A 88 2.64 -40.25 4.34
C CYS A 88 3.00 -41.68 3.92
N CYS A 89 4.27 -41.92 3.61
CA CYS A 89 4.75 -43.26 3.29
C CYS A 89 5.39 -43.89 4.54
N PRO A 90 4.81 -44.95 5.13
CA PRO A 90 5.31 -45.55 6.36
C PRO A 90 6.46 -46.55 6.11
N HIS A 91 6.75 -46.89 4.85
CA HIS A 91 7.61 -48.01 4.47
C HIS A 91 9.11 -47.68 4.47
N HIS A 92 9.94 -48.70 4.72
CA HIS A 92 11.39 -48.64 4.60
C HIS A 92 11.97 -50.02 4.22
N PRO A 93 13.01 -50.11 3.36
CA PRO A 93 13.62 -51.40 2.98
C PRO A 93 14.14 -52.21 4.18
N ASP A 94 14.69 -51.52 5.18
CA ASP A 94 15.18 -52.09 6.44
C ASP A 94 14.14 -52.04 7.58
N GLY A 95 12.85 -51.91 7.24
CA GLY A 95 11.76 -51.87 8.22
C GLY A 95 11.46 -53.20 8.92
N LEU A 96 10.41 -53.17 9.73
CA LEU A 96 9.85 -54.32 10.44
C LEU A 96 8.49 -54.72 9.84
N ALA A 97 8.17 -56.02 9.92
CA ALA A 97 6.88 -56.60 9.56
C ALA A 97 6.36 -56.13 8.18
N GLU A 98 5.09 -55.74 8.09
CA GLU A 98 4.42 -55.32 6.86
C GLU A 98 4.99 -54.03 6.24
N TYR A 99 5.74 -53.25 7.02
CA TYR A 99 6.35 -52.01 6.57
C TYR A 99 7.75 -52.19 5.94
N LYS A 100 8.31 -53.41 6.00
CA LYS A 100 9.59 -53.77 5.37
C LYS A 100 9.42 -54.02 3.87
N LYS A 101 9.37 -52.97 3.06
CA LYS A 101 9.32 -53.11 1.59
C LYS A 101 9.94 -51.94 0.85
N VAL A 102 10.41 -52.22 -0.36
CA VAL A 102 10.65 -51.22 -1.40
C VAL A 102 9.29 -50.86 -2.00
N CYS A 103 8.96 -49.58 -2.08
CA CYS A 103 7.64 -49.12 -2.53
C CYS A 103 7.76 -47.88 -3.42
N ASP A 104 6.71 -47.64 -4.20
CA ASP A 104 6.63 -46.49 -5.09
C ASP A 104 6.20 -45.20 -4.37
N CYS A 105 5.70 -45.30 -3.13
CA CYS A 105 5.32 -44.11 -2.35
C CYS A 105 6.50 -43.34 -1.78
N ARG A 106 7.59 -44.02 -1.41
CA ARG A 106 8.69 -43.39 -0.67
C ARG A 106 9.48 -42.47 -1.60
N LYS A 107 9.56 -41.17 -1.27
CA LYS A 107 10.40 -40.21 -1.99
C LYS A 107 11.86 -40.71 -1.99
N PRO A 108 12.59 -40.69 -3.13
CA PRO A 108 12.35 -39.93 -4.36
C PRO A 108 11.42 -40.57 -5.40
N ASN A 109 10.68 -41.63 -5.08
CA ASN A 109 9.55 -42.03 -5.93
C ASN A 109 8.37 -41.09 -5.74
N ASN A 110 7.45 -41.06 -6.71
CA ASN A 110 6.46 -39.99 -6.83
C ASN A 110 5.01 -40.46 -6.71
N LYS A 111 4.73 -41.71 -6.31
CA LYS A 111 3.36 -42.22 -6.27
C LYS A 111 2.42 -41.35 -5.42
N MET A 112 2.89 -40.86 -4.27
CA MET A 112 2.10 -39.94 -3.43
C MET A 112 1.73 -38.63 -4.13
N LEU A 113 2.63 -38.08 -4.95
CA LEU A 113 2.37 -36.87 -5.70
C LEU A 113 1.41 -37.15 -6.86
N GLU A 114 1.61 -38.24 -7.61
CA GLU A 114 0.71 -38.61 -8.72
C GLU A 114 -0.71 -38.89 -8.24
N ASP A 115 -0.88 -39.58 -7.12
CA ASP A 115 -2.20 -39.86 -6.52
C ASP A 115 -2.92 -38.55 -6.17
N ALA A 116 -2.19 -37.59 -5.60
CA ALA A 116 -2.73 -36.27 -5.31
C ALA A 116 -3.02 -35.45 -6.58
N ILE A 117 -2.14 -35.50 -7.59
CA ILE A 117 -2.31 -34.80 -8.87
C ILE A 117 -3.58 -35.25 -9.57
N GLU A 118 -3.82 -36.57 -9.63
CA GLU A 118 -5.02 -37.15 -10.21
C GLU A 118 -6.27 -36.78 -9.40
N ARG A 119 -6.24 -37.01 -8.08
CA ARG A 119 -7.39 -36.78 -7.20
C ARG A 119 -7.86 -35.32 -7.19
N TYR A 120 -6.92 -34.37 -7.19
CA TYR A 120 -7.22 -32.93 -7.09
C TYR A 120 -7.13 -32.19 -8.43
N ASN A 121 -6.95 -32.91 -9.55
CA ASN A 121 -6.86 -32.35 -10.90
C ASN A 121 -5.82 -31.20 -11.00
N ILE A 122 -4.59 -31.49 -10.58
CA ILE A 122 -3.53 -30.49 -10.38
C ILE A 122 -2.77 -30.18 -11.69
N ASP A 123 -2.64 -28.89 -11.99
CA ASP A 123 -1.81 -28.34 -13.07
C ASP A 123 -0.33 -28.40 -12.66
N ARG A 124 0.44 -29.27 -13.32
CA ARG A 124 1.84 -29.52 -12.98
C ARG A 124 2.73 -28.30 -13.22
N GLU A 125 2.48 -27.53 -14.28
CA GLU A 125 3.35 -26.40 -14.67
C GLU A 125 3.23 -25.21 -13.72
N LYS A 126 2.09 -25.12 -13.02
CA LYS A 126 1.79 -24.08 -12.03
C LYS A 126 1.92 -24.58 -10.59
N SER A 127 2.52 -25.75 -10.37
CA SER A 127 2.59 -26.38 -9.05
C SER A 127 4.03 -26.70 -8.64
N TYR A 128 4.24 -26.74 -7.33
CA TYR A 128 5.58 -26.85 -6.74
C TYR A 128 5.69 -28.05 -5.82
N MET A 129 6.84 -28.73 -5.82
CA MET A 129 7.28 -29.58 -4.71
C MET A 129 8.38 -28.86 -3.93
N ILE A 130 8.15 -28.69 -2.63
CA ILE A 130 9.05 -28.00 -1.72
C ILE A 130 9.49 -28.97 -0.62
N GLY A 131 10.80 -29.06 -0.37
CA GLY A 131 11.33 -29.88 0.70
C GLY A 131 12.75 -29.49 1.09
N ASP A 132 13.28 -30.17 2.11
CA ASP A 132 14.63 -29.95 2.63
C ASP A 132 15.64 -31.01 2.16
N LYS A 133 15.19 -32.06 1.46
CA LYS A 133 16.05 -33.17 1.02
C LYS A 133 16.06 -33.32 -0.50
N ALA A 134 17.17 -33.85 -1.02
CA ALA A 134 17.28 -34.21 -2.43
C ALA A 134 16.22 -35.24 -2.86
N SER A 135 15.72 -36.05 -1.91
CA SER A 135 14.61 -36.98 -2.18
C SER A 135 13.32 -36.27 -2.56
N ASP A 136 13.06 -35.09 -1.99
CA ASP A 136 11.85 -34.31 -2.24
C ASP A 136 11.89 -33.71 -3.64
N ILE A 137 13.03 -33.12 -3.98
CA ILE A 137 13.33 -32.58 -5.30
C ILE A 137 13.21 -33.69 -6.36
N GLY A 138 13.80 -34.87 -6.11
CA GLY A 138 13.71 -36.01 -7.01
C GLY A 138 12.27 -36.47 -7.26
N ALA A 139 11.41 -36.45 -6.24
CA ALA A 139 9.99 -36.79 -6.40
C ALA A 139 9.23 -35.72 -7.21
N GLY A 140 9.52 -34.43 -6.98
CA GLY A 140 8.95 -33.31 -7.73
C GLY A 140 9.31 -33.35 -9.21
N LEU A 141 10.59 -33.54 -9.54
CA LEU A 141 11.08 -33.62 -10.92
C LEU A 141 10.46 -34.81 -11.68
N LYS A 142 10.36 -35.99 -11.06
CA LYS A 142 9.67 -37.15 -11.67
C LYS A 142 8.20 -36.88 -11.97
N SER A 143 7.56 -36.01 -11.18
CA SER A 143 6.17 -35.58 -11.36
C SER A 143 6.02 -34.38 -12.29
N LYS A 144 7.13 -33.89 -12.88
CA LYS A 144 7.19 -32.69 -13.74
C LYS A 144 6.66 -31.43 -13.05
N LEU A 145 6.89 -31.31 -11.75
CA LEU A 145 6.60 -30.11 -10.97
C LEU A 145 7.80 -29.18 -10.95
N LYS A 146 7.56 -27.88 -10.72
CA LYS A 146 8.63 -26.97 -10.29
C LYS A 146 9.14 -27.42 -8.92
N THR A 147 10.43 -27.31 -8.65
CA THR A 147 11.02 -27.76 -7.39
C THR A 147 11.69 -26.64 -6.63
N VAL A 148 11.53 -26.66 -5.31
CA VAL A 148 12.15 -25.72 -4.38
C VAL A 148 12.83 -26.50 -3.25
N LEU A 149 14.11 -26.26 -3.05
CA LEU A 149 14.84 -26.73 -1.88
C LEU A 149 14.91 -25.59 -0.86
N VAL A 150 14.39 -25.81 0.34
CA VAL A 150 14.61 -24.90 1.47
C VAL A 150 15.89 -25.30 2.20
N LYS A 151 16.65 -24.32 2.73
CA LYS A 151 17.92 -24.57 3.45
C LYS A 151 17.74 -25.08 4.89
N THR A 152 16.54 -24.93 5.45
CA THR A 152 16.13 -25.50 6.75
C THR A 152 16.28 -27.02 6.78
N GLY A 153 16.24 -27.63 7.98
CA GLY A 153 16.42 -29.07 8.14
C GLY A 153 17.74 -29.58 7.52
N TYR A 154 17.64 -30.51 6.57
CA TYR A 154 18.78 -31.09 5.86
C TYR A 154 19.19 -30.29 4.60
N GLY A 155 18.49 -29.20 4.28
CA GLY A 155 18.60 -28.44 3.05
C GLY A 155 20.01 -27.95 2.71
N LEU A 156 20.70 -27.33 3.67
CA LEU A 156 22.07 -26.86 3.48
C LEU A 156 23.03 -27.97 3.03
N LYS A 157 22.85 -29.17 3.57
CA LYS A 157 23.69 -30.34 3.24
C LYS A 157 23.30 -30.96 1.91
N ASP A 158 22.00 -31.00 1.62
CA ASP A 158 21.47 -31.64 0.41
C ASP A 158 21.52 -30.74 -0.83
N MET A 159 21.79 -29.44 -0.65
CA MET A 159 21.97 -28.48 -1.74
C MET A 159 23.06 -28.88 -2.74
N GLU A 160 24.10 -29.62 -2.31
CA GLU A 160 25.16 -30.11 -3.21
C GLU A 160 24.71 -31.28 -4.09
N LYS A 161 23.57 -31.92 -3.78
CA LYS A 161 23.06 -33.11 -4.45
C LYS A 161 22.03 -32.81 -5.53
N ILE A 162 21.71 -31.55 -5.77
CA ILE A 162 20.66 -31.10 -6.70
C ILE A 162 21.21 -30.22 -7.81
N ASP A 163 20.52 -30.16 -8.94
CA ASP A 163 20.83 -29.20 -10.00
C ASP A 163 20.14 -27.85 -9.73
N LYS A 164 20.95 -26.83 -9.44
CA LYS A 164 20.48 -25.47 -9.15
C LYS A 164 19.94 -24.73 -10.38
N ASN A 165 20.14 -25.26 -11.58
CA ASN A 165 19.54 -24.71 -12.80
C ASN A 165 18.07 -25.14 -12.96
N GLU A 166 17.71 -26.29 -12.38
CA GLU A 166 16.36 -26.86 -12.45
C GLU A 166 15.56 -26.64 -11.15
N THR A 167 16.24 -26.43 -10.02
CA THR A 167 15.62 -26.30 -8.69
C THR A 167 15.95 -24.95 -8.05
N LEU A 168 14.89 -24.26 -7.60
CA LEU A 168 15.03 -23.03 -6.82
C LEU A 168 15.55 -23.34 -5.41
N VAL A 169 16.50 -22.56 -4.90
CA VAL A 169 17.01 -22.70 -3.53
C VAL A 169 16.64 -21.45 -2.73
N CYS A 170 15.95 -21.63 -1.61
CA CYS A 170 15.50 -20.56 -0.73
C CYS A 170 15.98 -20.80 0.70
N GLU A 171 16.10 -19.73 1.50
CA GLU A 171 16.50 -19.87 2.93
C GLU A 171 15.48 -20.72 3.70
N ASN A 172 14.20 -20.45 3.51
CA ASN A 172 13.08 -21.13 4.14
C ASN A 172 11.79 -20.90 3.32
N LEU A 173 10.64 -21.37 3.81
CA LEU A 173 9.36 -21.17 3.14
C LEU A 173 8.98 -19.68 3.01
N LYS A 174 9.31 -18.85 3.99
CA LYS A 174 9.02 -17.41 3.94
C LYS A 174 9.76 -16.75 2.79
N ASP A 175 11.04 -17.07 2.63
CA ASP A 175 11.85 -16.58 1.53
C ASP A 175 11.28 -16.95 0.15
N PHE A 176 10.86 -18.21 -0.02
CA PHE A 176 10.17 -18.64 -1.25
C PHE A 176 8.85 -17.90 -1.46
N SER A 177 8.09 -17.63 -0.39
CA SER A 177 6.83 -16.90 -0.50
C SER A 177 7.00 -15.49 -1.05
N GLU A 178 8.11 -14.80 -0.74
CA GLU A 178 8.40 -13.48 -1.30
C GLU A 178 8.72 -13.54 -2.80
N VAL A 179 9.39 -14.60 -3.27
CA VAL A 179 9.63 -14.83 -4.69
C VAL A 179 8.32 -15.18 -5.42
N LEU A 180 7.49 -16.03 -4.81
CA LEU A 180 6.24 -16.48 -5.41
C LEU A 180 5.22 -15.35 -5.57
N LYS A 181 5.19 -14.40 -4.63
CA LYS A 181 4.39 -13.15 -4.72
C LYS A 181 4.74 -12.28 -5.94
N ARG A 182 5.86 -12.55 -6.61
CA ARG A 182 6.40 -11.79 -7.74
C ARG A 182 6.49 -12.62 -9.02
N GLU A 183 5.78 -13.75 -9.11
CA GLU A 183 5.86 -14.67 -10.26
C GLU A 183 5.60 -13.93 -11.57
N LYS A 184 4.52 -13.14 -11.65
CA LYS A 184 4.20 -12.38 -12.87
C LYS A 184 5.25 -11.33 -13.25
N LEU A 185 5.88 -10.69 -12.26
CA LEU A 185 6.94 -9.72 -12.52
C LEU A 185 8.21 -10.43 -13.04
N ASN A 186 8.58 -11.55 -12.42
CA ASN A 186 9.72 -12.36 -12.85
C ASN A 186 9.53 -12.91 -14.27
N GLU A 187 8.31 -13.37 -14.62
CA GLU A 187 7.94 -13.78 -15.98
C GLU A 187 8.10 -12.61 -16.97
N LEU A 188 7.60 -11.43 -16.63
CA LEU A 188 7.74 -10.24 -17.48
C LEU A 188 9.20 -9.83 -17.67
N LEU A 189 10.03 -9.87 -16.62
CA LEU A 189 11.46 -9.56 -16.72
C LEU A 189 12.20 -10.56 -17.62
N PHE A 190 11.79 -11.83 -17.63
CA PHE A 190 12.33 -12.81 -18.55
C PHE A 190 11.89 -12.54 -19.99
N GLU A 191 10.62 -12.20 -20.22
CA GLU A 191 10.10 -11.83 -21.56
C GLU A 191 10.82 -10.60 -22.13
N GLU A 192 11.05 -9.58 -21.30
CA GLU A 192 11.62 -8.30 -21.74
C GLU A 192 13.15 -8.33 -21.88
N PHE A 193 13.84 -9.04 -20.97
CA PHE A 193 15.30 -8.96 -20.87
C PHE A 193 16.01 -10.30 -20.98
N SER A 194 15.28 -11.42 -21.14
CA SER A 194 15.84 -12.78 -21.11
C SER A 194 16.63 -13.09 -19.84
N LYS A 195 16.25 -12.45 -18.71
CA LYS A 195 16.89 -12.62 -17.41
C LYS A 195 16.03 -13.50 -16.50
N LYS A 196 16.55 -14.66 -16.10
CA LYS A 196 15.94 -15.50 -15.06
C LYS A 196 16.37 -14.96 -13.70
N VAL A 197 15.43 -14.34 -12.98
CA VAL A 197 15.69 -13.64 -11.72
C VAL A 197 14.67 -14.03 -10.66
N GLN A 198 15.03 -13.79 -9.40
CA GLN A 198 14.18 -14.03 -8.23
C GLN A 198 13.97 -12.71 -7.51
N ILE A 199 13.11 -11.87 -8.08
CA ILE A 199 12.82 -10.57 -7.49
C ILE A 199 11.93 -10.77 -6.25
N LYS A 200 12.33 -10.15 -5.15
CA LYS A 200 11.57 -10.08 -3.89
C LYS A 200 10.95 -8.69 -3.70
N ASN A 201 11.69 -7.65 -4.05
CA ASN A 201 11.24 -6.25 -3.96
C ASN A 201 11.77 -5.38 -5.10
N VAL A 202 11.09 -4.27 -5.36
CA VAL A 202 11.49 -3.26 -6.36
C VAL A 202 11.86 -1.98 -5.64
N VAL A 203 13.04 -1.43 -5.94
CA VAL A 203 13.61 -0.27 -5.24
C VAL A 203 14.25 0.72 -6.22
N MET A 204 14.14 2.01 -5.88
CA MET A 204 14.85 3.10 -6.58
C MET A 204 15.82 3.86 -5.67
N ASP A 205 15.89 3.48 -4.38
CA ASP A 205 16.76 4.06 -3.36
C ASP A 205 17.80 3.01 -2.96
N SER A 206 19.09 3.26 -3.25
CA SER A 206 20.18 2.32 -3.02
C SER A 206 20.35 1.94 -1.54
N ARG A 207 19.83 2.75 -0.62
CA ARG A 207 19.84 2.48 0.83
C ARG A 207 18.84 1.41 1.24
N LYS A 208 17.82 1.16 0.41
CA LYS A 208 16.75 0.18 0.66
C LYS A 208 16.98 -1.15 -0.06
N VAL A 209 18.08 -1.28 -0.80
CA VAL A 209 18.42 -2.51 -1.52
C VAL A 209 18.74 -3.61 -0.52
N THR A 210 18.16 -4.77 -0.77
CA THR A 210 18.39 -6.02 -0.05
C THR A 210 18.65 -7.14 -1.05
N GLU A 211 19.00 -8.32 -0.56
CA GLU A 211 19.08 -9.51 -1.42
C GLU A 211 17.74 -9.73 -2.15
N GLY A 212 17.80 -10.02 -3.45
CA GLY A 212 16.60 -10.22 -4.27
C GLY A 212 15.99 -8.93 -4.84
N SER A 213 16.61 -7.77 -4.64
CA SER A 213 16.08 -6.50 -5.17
C SER A 213 16.23 -6.36 -6.69
N LEU A 214 15.18 -5.82 -7.33
CA LEU A 214 15.26 -5.13 -8.61
C LEU A 214 15.51 -3.63 -8.35
N PHE A 215 16.64 -3.12 -8.81
CA PHE A 215 17.02 -1.73 -8.65
C PHE A 215 16.91 -0.93 -9.96
N PHE A 216 16.24 0.22 -9.92
CA PHE A 216 16.23 1.20 -11.00
C PHE A 216 17.18 2.36 -10.67
N ALA A 217 18.24 2.52 -11.48
CA ALA A 217 19.24 3.55 -11.33
C ALA A 217 18.78 4.91 -11.87
N ILE A 218 17.76 5.50 -11.24
CA ILE A 218 17.22 6.81 -11.64
C ILE A 218 18.07 7.97 -11.09
N ASN A 219 18.09 9.11 -11.78
CA ASN A 219 18.85 10.30 -11.38
C ASN A 219 20.34 9.95 -11.12
N ASN A 220 20.83 10.20 -9.89
CA ASN A 220 22.19 9.85 -9.46
C ASN A 220 22.36 8.37 -9.07
N GLY A 221 21.34 7.52 -9.30
CA GLY A 221 21.33 6.10 -8.96
C GLY A 221 22.45 5.31 -9.65
N ASN A 222 22.86 5.73 -10.84
CA ASN A 222 23.95 5.11 -11.61
C ASN A 222 25.29 5.06 -10.83
N SER A 223 25.56 6.06 -9.98
CA SER A 223 26.75 6.11 -9.13
C SER A 223 26.79 5.03 -8.05
N TYR A 224 25.66 4.38 -7.77
CA TYR A 224 25.52 3.37 -6.71
C TYR A 224 25.42 1.94 -7.26
N VAL A 225 25.54 1.73 -8.58
CA VAL A 225 25.37 0.40 -9.19
C VAL A 225 26.26 -0.67 -8.55
N LYS A 226 27.52 -0.36 -8.23
CA LYS A 226 28.41 -1.32 -7.55
C LYS A 226 27.91 -1.67 -6.15
N ASP A 227 27.55 -0.65 -5.36
CA ASP A 227 27.06 -0.82 -3.98
C ASP A 227 25.77 -1.64 -3.92
N VAL A 228 24.83 -1.43 -4.85
CA VAL A 228 23.58 -2.21 -4.89
C VAL A 228 23.82 -3.66 -5.31
N LEU A 229 24.79 -3.92 -6.20
CA LEU A 229 25.18 -5.28 -6.59
C LEU A 229 25.85 -6.02 -5.42
N ASP A 230 26.69 -5.33 -4.66
CA ASP A 230 27.36 -5.87 -3.46
C ASP A 230 26.34 -6.18 -2.34
N LYS A 231 25.24 -5.43 -2.27
CA LYS A 231 24.10 -5.69 -1.35
C LYS A 231 23.18 -6.84 -1.78
N GLY A 232 23.43 -7.47 -2.92
CA GLY A 232 22.66 -8.63 -3.39
C GLY A 232 21.47 -8.30 -4.31
N ALA A 233 21.46 -7.13 -4.96
CA ALA A 233 20.50 -6.88 -6.03
C ALA A 233 20.57 -8.00 -7.08
N SER A 234 19.41 -8.57 -7.42
CA SER A 234 19.30 -9.63 -8.42
C SER A 234 19.27 -9.08 -9.85
N LEU A 235 18.81 -7.84 -10.02
CA LEU A 235 18.77 -7.18 -11.31
C LEU A 235 18.88 -5.67 -11.13
N VAL A 236 19.68 -5.03 -11.98
CA VAL A 236 19.88 -3.58 -12.01
C VAL A 236 19.54 -3.06 -13.39
N ILE A 237 18.62 -2.12 -13.50
CA ILE A 237 18.30 -1.39 -14.74
C ILE A 237 18.98 -0.02 -14.65
N ALA A 238 19.87 0.27 -15.59
CA ALA A 238 20.69 1.47 -15.59
C ALA A 238 20.93 1.99 -17.01
N ASP A 239 20.92 3.31 -17.19
CA ASP A 239 21.20 3.97 -18.47
C ASP A 239 22.64 4.47 -18.60
N ASN A 240 23.36 4.64 -17.49
CA ASN A 240 24.70 5.21 -17.50
C ASN A 240 25.64 4.49 -16.53
N THR A 241 26.12 3.31 -16.93
CA THR A 241 27.16 2.57 -16.20
C THR A 241 28.09 1.80 -17.15
N ASP A 242 29.35 1.66 -16.74
CA ASP A 242 30.40 0.88 -17.42
C ASP A 242 30.76 -0.40 -16.66
N ILE A 243 30.05 -0.70 -15.57
CA ILE A 243 30.26 -1.93 -14.80
C ILE A 243 29.80 -3.12 -15.64
N ALA A 244 30.71 -4.07 -15.87
CA ALA A 244 30.41 -5.33 -16.53
C ALA A 244 29.95 -6.37 -15.48
N ASP A 245 28.64 -6.55 -15.35
CA ASP A 245 28.01 -7.57 -14.51
C ASP A 245 26.77 -8.11 -15.22
N GLU A 246 26.56 -9.42 -15.19
CA GLU A 246 25.43 -10.07 -15.88
C GLU A 246 24.07 -9.69 -15.28
N ARG A 247 24.03 -9.16 -14.05
CA ARG A 247 22.83 -8.67 -13.38
C ARG A 247 22.44 -7.26 -13.83
N ILE A 248 23.25 -6.60 -14.67
CA ILE A 248 22.92 -5.27 -15.21
C ILE A 248 22.21 -5.41 -16.56
N VAL A 249 21.12 -4.68 -16.72
CA VAL A 249 20.46 -4.40 -18.00
C VAL A 249 20.72 -2.93 -18.33
N LYS A 250 21.60 -2.71 -19.30
CA LYS A 250 21.92 -1.36 -19.79
C LYS A 250 20.83 -0.91 -20.78
N VAL A 251 20.18 0.21 -20.49
CA VAL A 251 19.08 0.77 -21.29
C VAL A 251 19.41 2.18 -21.79
N ALA A 252 18.58 2.74 -22.66
CA ALA A 252 18.77 4.12 -23.12
C ALA A 252 18.28 5.16 -22.10
N ASP A 253 17.19 4.86 -21.39
CA ASP A 253 16.59 5.72 -20.37
C ASP A 253 15.92 4.83 -19.31
N THR A 254 16.40 4.95 -18.07
CA THR A 254 15.92 4.12 -16.94
C THR A 254 14.47 4.44 -16.58
N ILE A 255 14.06 5.71 -16.64
CA ILE A 255 12.71 6.15 -16.28
C ILE A 255 11.71 5.68 -17.34
N ALA A 256 12.02 5.86 -18.63
CA ALA A 256 11.18 5.39 -19.72
C ALA A 256 11.00 3.86 -19.65
N THR A 257 12.11 3.13 -19.42
CA THR A 257 12.07 1.66 -19.24
C THR A 257 11.19 1.27 -18.05
N MET A 258 11.29 1.99 -16.92
CA MET A 258 10.46 1.74 -15.74
C MET A 258 8.97 1.97 -16.02
N GLN A 259 8.62 3.03 -16.76
CA GLN A 259 7.24 3.34 -17.14
C GLN A 259 6.66 2.27 -18.08
N ASP A 260 7.43 1.85 -19.09
CA ASP A 260 7.01 0.83 -20.04
C ASP A 260 6.83 -0.53 -19.35
N LEU A 261 7.78 -0.91 -18.47
CA LEU A 261 7.67 -2.13 -17.67
C LEU A 261 6.46 -2.08 -16.74
N ALA A 262 6.22 -0.96 -16.05
CA ALA A 262 5.05 -0.79 -15.18
C ALA A 262 3.74 -0.92 -15.96
N THR A 263 3.66 -0.35 -17.17
CA THR A 263 2.49 -0.45 -18.05
C THR A 263 2.22 -1.89 -18.46
N LYS A 264 3.26 -2.61 -18.91
CA LYS A 264 3.15 -4.04 -19.26
C LYS A 264 2.78 -4.90 -18.06
N TYR A 265 3.38 -4.61 -16.90
CA TYR A 265 3.10 -5.33 -15.66
C TYR A 265 1.66 -5.11 -15.21
N ARG A 266 1.17 -3.87 -15.22
CA ARG A 266 -0.23 -3.53 -14.95
C ARG A 266 -1.20 -4.38 -15.77
N ASN A 267 -0.93 -4.56 -17.06
CA ASN A 267 -1.79 -5.34 -17.95
C ASN A 267 -1.75 -6.86 -17.70
N LYS A 268 -0.73 -7.39 -17.01
CA LYS A 268 -0.65 -8.79 -16.56
C LYS A 268 -1.29 -9.02 -15.19
N LEU A 269 -1.47 -7.96 -14.40
CA LEU A 269 -2.05 -8.03 -13.07
C LEU A 269 -3.57 -8.24 -13.12
N ASP A 270 -4.07 -9.09 -12.24
CA ASP A 270 -5.51 -9.33 -12.06
C ASP A 270 -5.99 -8.55 -10.83
N ILE A 271 -5.98 -7.22 -10.97
CA ILE A 271 -6.30 -6.26 -9.92
C ILE A 271 -7.20 -5.15 -10.46
N GLN A 272 -7.97 -4.53 -9.57
CA GLN A 272 -8.65 -3.28 -9.87
C GLN A 272 -7.81 -2.07 -9.45
N VAL A 273 -7.67 -1.09 -10.33
CA VAL A 273 -6.93 0.17 -10.08
C VAL A 273 -7.90 1.32 -9.88
N ILE A 274 -7.69 2.08 -8.81
CA ILE A 274 -8.43 3.29 -8.50
C ILE A 274 -7.49 4.48 -8.69
N GLY A 275 -7.74 5.32 -9.70
CA GLY A 275 -7.02 6.57 -9.92
C GLY A 275 -7.68 7.74 -9.20
N ILE A 276 -6.92 8.50 -8.41
CA ILE A 276 -7.44 9.63 -7.62
C ILE A 276 -6.67 10.91 -7.95
N THR A 277 -7.37 11.92 -8.45
CA THR A 277 -6.82 13.26 -8.65
C THR A 277 -7.72 14.36 -8.05
N GLY A 278 -7.28 15.60 -8.13
CA GLY A 278 -7.89 16.75 -7.45
C GLY A 278 -6.89 17.82 -7.05
N SER A 279 -7.33 19.04 -6.72
CA SER A 279 -6.42 20.05 -6.17
C SER A 279 -6.12 19.73 -4.70
N ASN A 280 -7.17 19.51 -3.91
CA ASN A 280 -7.10 19.16 -2.48
C ASN A 280 -7.82 17.84 -2.18
N GLY A 281 -7.50 17.19 -1.06
CA GLY A 281 -8.23 15.98 -0.60
C GLY A 281 -7.82 14.65 -1.25
N LYS A 282 -6.90 14.67 -2.24
CA LYS A 282 -6.39 13.45 -2.91
C LYS A 282 -5.88 12.39 -1.91
N THR A 283 -4.91 12.77 -1.09
CA THR A 283 -4.27 11.85 -0.13
C THR A 283 -5.25 11.34 0.93
N SER A 284 -6.13 12.21 1.44
CA SER A 284 -7.16 11.80 2.40
C SER A 284 -8.12 10.80 1.77
N THR A 285 -8.57 11.07 0.55
CA THR A 285 -9.46 10.16 -0.21
C THR A 285 -8.78 8.83 -0.51
N LYS A 286 -7.50 8.85 -0.92
CA LYS A 286 -6.67 7.65 -1.09
C LYS A 286 -6.61 6.82 0.19
N ASP A 287 -6.34 7.46 1.33
CA ASP A 287 -6.24 6.78 2.61
C ASP A 287 -7.60 6.19 3.07
N ILE A 288 -8.71 6.89 2.83
CA ILE A 288 -10.07 6.39 3.11
C ILE A 288 -10.41 5.21 2.20
N VAL A 289 -10.24 5.34 0.89
CA VAL A 289 -10.51 4.26 -0.09
C VAL A 289 -9.66 3.04 0.26
N TYR A 290 -8.38 3.21 0.56
CA TYR A 290 -7.50 2.14 1.02
C TYR A 290 -8.04 1.45 2.27
N SER A 291 -8.48 2.21 3.28
CA SER A 291 -9.06 1.65 4.51
C SER A 291 -10.28 0.78 4.22
N LEU A 292 -11.17 1.24 3.34
CA LEU A 292 -12.36 0.50 2.94
C LEU A 292 -12.00 -0.77 2.18
N LEU A 293 -11.25 -0.66 1.07
CA LEU A 293 -10.91 -1.79 0.21
C LEU A 293 -10.08 -2.86 0.93
N SER A 294 -9.26 -2.47 1.91
CA SER A 294 -8.49 -3.41 2.73
C SER A 294 -9.35 -4.32 3.60
N LYS A 295 -10.63 -4.01 3.83
CA LYS A 295 -11.58 -4.91 4.52
C LYS A 295 -12.01 -6.08 3.64
N LYS A 296 -12.03 -5.87 2.33
CA LYS A 296 -12.46 -6.89 1.36
C LYS A 296 -11.30 -7.75 0.87
N ALA A 297 -10.16 -7.15 0.55
CA ALA A 297 -8.97 -7.88 0.10
C ALA A 297 -7.68 -7.06 0.26
N LYS A 298 -6.55 -7.75 0.10
CA LYS A 298 -5.23 -7.12 0.13
C LYS A 298 -5.15 -5.98 -0.89
N THR A 299 -4.79 -4.80 -0.42
CA THR A 299 -4.81 -3.56 -1.18
C THR A 299 -3.46 -2.88 -1.04
N LEU A 300 -2.93 -2.31 -2.12
CA LEU A 300 -1.79 -1.40 -2.09
C LEU A 300 -2.26 0.04 -2.30
N LYS A 301 -1.52 1.03 -1.82
CA LYS A 301 -1.74 2.44 -2.16
C LYS A 301 -0.44 3.15 -2.50
N THR A 302 -0.55 4.31 -3.15
CA THR A 302 0.57 5.23 -3.28
C THR A 302 1.10 5.66 -1.91
N GLU A 303 2.39 5.46 -1.67
CA GLU A 303 3.09 5.90 -0.47
C GLU A 303 3.69 7.30 -0.63
N GLY A 304 3.68 8.08 0.45
CA GLY A 304 4.25 9.43 0.47
C GLY A 304 3.75 10.31 -0.69
N ASN A 305 4.70 10.88 -1.44
CA ASN A 305 4.47 11.73 -2.61
C ASN A 305 4.78 11.02 -3.94
N TYR A 306 4.67 9.69 -4.00
CA TYR A 306 4.92 8.90 -5.21
C TYR A 306 3.75 8.96 -6.21
N ASN A 307 3.26 10.17 -6.48
CA ASN A 307 2.06 10.45 -7.29
C ASN A 307 2.37 11.03 -8.68
N ASN A 308 3.63 10.98 -9.12
CA ASN A 308 4.11 11.55 -10.38
C ASN A 308 4.60 10.46 -11.37
N HIS A 309 5.19 10.88 -12.49
CA HIS A 309 5.66 10.02 -13.58
C HIS A 309 6.80 9.05 -13.21
N ILE A 310 7.37 9.14 -12.00
CA ILE A 310 8.36 8.19 -11.45
C ILE A 310 7.71 7.35 -10.34
N GLY A 311 7.02 8.02 -9.41
CA GLY A 311 6.45 7.38 -8.22
C GLY A 311 5.29 6.43 -8.52
N LEU A 312 4.43 6.75 -9.50
CA LEU A 312 3.30 5.90 -9.86
C LEU A 312 3.76 4.58 -10.51
N PRO A 313 4.65 4.57 -11.52
CA PRO A 313 5.23 3.33 -12.05
C PRO A 313 5.87 2.48 -10.97
N TYR A 314 6.62 3.10 -10.05
CA TYR A 314 7.23 2.42 -8.93
C TYR A 314 6.21 1.75 -8.00
N THR A 315 5.10 2.42 -7.73
CA THR A 315 4.00 1.86 -6.92
C THR A 315 3.41 0.63 -7.61
N ILE A 316 3.16 0.71 -8.93
CA ILE A 316 2.63 -0.41 -9.72
C ILE A 316 3.60 -1.59 -9.72
N LEU A 317 4.89 -1.36 -9.94
CA LEU A 317 5.91 -2.42 -9.91
C LEU A 317 6.07 -3.07 -8.53
N ASN A 318 5.62 -2.38 -7.45
CA ASN A 318 5.59 -2.94 -6.11
C ASN A 318 4.32 -3.74 -5.80
N VAL A 319 3.32 -3.78 -6.69
CA VAL A 319 2.16 -4.69 -6.56
C VAL A 319 2.63 -6.15 -6.67
N THR A 320 2.21 -6.98 -5.73
CA THR A 320 2.40 -8.44 -5.71
C THR A 320 1.16 -9.15 -6.25
N ASP A 321 1.30 -10.44 -6.53
CA ASP A 321 0.21 -11.29 -7.00
C ASP A 321 -0.88 -11.54 -5.95
N GLU A 322 -0.69 -11.11 -4.69
CA GLU A 322 -1.69 -11.19 -3.63
C GLU A 322 -2.67 -10.01 -3.61
N GLU A 323 -2.26 -8.83 -4.09
CA GLU A 323 -3.16 -7.68 -4.10
C GLU A 323 -4.33 -7.91 -5.05
N LYS A 324 -5.49 -7.37 -4.68
CA LYS A 324 -6.69 -7.30 -5.54
C LYS A 324 -7.05 -5.88 -5.92
N PHE A 325 -6.55 -4.91 -5.16
CA PHE A 325 -6.80 -3.49 -5.37
C PHE A 325 -5.51 -2.70 -5.29
N VAL A 326 -5.41 -1.64 -6.08
CA VAL A 326 -4.40 -0.60 -5.87
C VAL A 326 -5.02 0.79 -5.99
N VAL A 327 -4.71 1.65 -5.01
CA VAL A 327 -5.21 3.02 -4.93
C VAL A 327 -4.09 3.99 -5.26
N LEU A 328 -4.17 4.61 -6.44
CA LEU A 328 -3.14 5.46 -6.99
C LEU A 328 -3.51 6.94 -6.86
N GLU A 329 -2.71 7.69 -6.10
CA GLU A 329 -2.78 9.15 -6.11
C GLU A 329 -2.07 9.68 -7.36
N MET A 330 -2.71 10.61 -8.08
CA MET A 330 -2.21 11.19 -9.33
C MET A 330 -2.09 12.72 -9.20
N GLY A 331 -0.83 13.16 -9.12
CA GLY A 331 -0.41 14.56 -9.10
C GLY A 331 -0.03 15.08 -10.47
N MET A 332 -0.08 16.39 -10.65
CA MET A 332 0.32 17.06 -11.89
C MET A 332 0.75 18.49 -11.63
N SER A 333 1.67 18.99 -12.45
CA SER A 333 2.11 20.39 -12.54
C SER A 333 1.81 20.98 -13.92
N SER A 334 1.59 20.14 -14.94
CA SER A 334 1.32 20.57 -16.33
C SER A 334 0.26 19.70 -17.02
N LEU A 335 -0.33 20.22 -18.10
CA LEU A 335 -1.24 19.46 -18.97
C LEU A 335 -0.53 18.23 -19.56
N GLY A 336 -1.27 17.13 -19.73
CA GLY A 336 -0.80 15.86 -20.25
C GLY A 336 -0.19 14.92 -19.20
N GLU A 337 0.15 15.42 -18.00
CA GLU A 337 0.74 14.57 -16.97
C GLU A 337 -0.27 13.57 -16.40
N ILE A 338 -1.52 13.98 -16.15
CA ILE A 338 -2.56 13.05 -15.69
C ILE A 338 -2.87 12.03 -16.79
N ARG A 339 -2.90 12.46 -18.06
CA ARG A 339 -2.98 11.52 -19.20
C ARG A 339 -1.87 10.47 -19.15
N ARG A 340 -0.61 10.90 -18.99
CA ARG A 340 0.53 9.98 -18.89
C ARG A 340 0.40 9.00 -17.73
N LEU A 341 -0.09 9.45 -16.57
CA LEU A 341 -0.35 8.58 -15.42
C LEU A 341 -1.49 7.60 -15.70
N GLY A 342 -2.54 8.03 -16.41
CA GLY A 342 -3.62 7.18 -16.89
C GLY A 342 -3.15 6.12 -17.87
N GLU A 343 -2.28 6.47 -18.83
CA GLU A 343 -1.68 5.52 -19.79
C GLU A 343 -0.93 4.39 -19.08
N ILE A 344 -0.15 4.73 -18.05
CA ILE A 344 0.67 3.76 -17.31
C ILE A 344 -0.21 2.87 -16.40
N SER A 345 -1.17 3.49 -15.70
CA SER A 345 -1.96 2.80 -14.68
C SER A 345 -3.19 2.07 -15.21
N ASN A 346 -3.71 2.47 -16.37
CA ASN A 346 -4.95 1.96 -16.95
C ASN A 346 -6.05 1.72 -15.89
N PRO A 347 -6.55 2.80 -15.25
CA PRO A 347 -7.43 2.70 -14.09
C PRO A 347 -8.80 2.12 -14.43
N ASP A 348 -9.37 1.36 -13.49
CA ASP A 348 -10.75 0.83 -13.59
C ASP A 348 -11.79 1.80 -13.03
N TYR A 349 -11.36 2.62 -12.06
CA TYR A 349 -12.18 3.63 -11.38
C TYR A 349 -11.43 4.96 -11.29
N ALA A 350 -12.17 6.06 -11.35
CA ALA A 350 -11.64 7.41 -11.23
C ALA A 350 -12.32 8.17 -10.11
N ILE A 351 -11.54 8.88 -9.30
CA ILE A 351 -12.04 9.88 -8.36
C ILE A 351 -11.42 11.25 -8.68
N ILE A 352 -12.27 12.27 -8.80
CA ILE A 352 -11.82 13.67 -8.87
C ILE A 352 -12.41 14.44 -7.69
N THR A 353 -11.56 14.85 -6.74
CA THR A 353 -12.02 15.39 -5.45
C THR A 353 -12.47 16.85 -5.51
N ASN A 354 -11.81 17.71 -6.30
CA ASN A 354 -12.18 19.12 -6.55
C ASN A 354 -11.26 19.78 -7.60
N ILE A 355 -11.70 20.95 -8.07
CA ILE A 355 -10.95 21.90 -8.92
C ILE A 355 -10.70 23.20 -8.15
N GLY A 356 -9.57 23.24 -7.44
CA GLY A 356 -9.11 24.41 -6.68
C GLY A 356 -7.92 25.15 -7.33
N ASP A 357 -7.29 26.02 -6.55
CA ASP A 357 -6.30 27.00 -7.02
C ASP A 357 -4.85 26.46 -7.13
N SER A 358 -4.63 25.18 -6.84
CA SER A 358 -3.31 24.54 -6.92
C SER A 358 -2.78 24.54 -8.36
N HIS A 359 -1.47 24.78 -8.51
CA HIS A 359 -0.73 24.77 -9.78
C HIS A 359 -1.18 25.85 -10.80
N ILE A 360 -1.91 26.88 -10.36
CA ILE A 360 -2.28 28.03 -11.20
C ILE A 360 -1.04 28.76 -11.71
N GLU A 361 0.09 28.74 -10.99
CA GLU A 361 1.36 29.31 -11.47
C GLU A 361 1.74 28.79 -12.88
N PHE A 362 1.60 27.48 -13.09
CA PHE A 362 1.94 26.80 -14.35
C PHE A 362 0.76 26.79 -15.33
N LEU A 363 -0.45 26.49 -14.84
CA LEU A 363 -1.65 26.28 -15.67
C LEU A 363 -2.43 27.56 -15.98
N LYS A 364 -2.10 28.67 -15.31
CA LYS A 364 -2.67 30.02 -15.45
C LYS A 364 -4.13 30.19 -15.04
N THR A 365 -5.00 29.19 -15.24
CA THR A 365 -6.45 29.31 -14.99
C THR A 365 -7.04 28.05 -14.38
N ARG A 366 -8.15 28.19 -13.62
CA ARG A 366 -8.92 27.04 -13.11
C ARG A 366 -9.54 26.20 -14.22
N ASP A 367 -9.86 26.79 -15.37
CA ASP A 367 -10.30 26.04 -16.55
C ASP A 367 -9.22 25.06 -17.04
N ASN A 368 -7.95 25.48 -17.03
CA ASN A 368 -6.84 24.58 -17.38
C ASN A 368 -6.57 23.53 -16.30
N VAL A 369 -6.75 23.87 -15.02
CA VAL A 369 -6.72 22.88 -13.92
C VAL A 369 -7.81 21.83 -14.11
N PHE A 370 -9.03 22.24 -14.47
CA PHE A 370 -10.14 21.34 -14.79
C PHE A 370 -9.83 20.44 -15.98
N LYS A 371 -9.37 21.01 -17.10
CA LYS A 371 -8.95 20.23 -18.28
C LYS A 371 -7.89 19.19 -17.94
N ALA A 372 -6.86 19.58 -17.19
CA ALA A 372 -5.77 18.67 -16.85
C ALA A 372 -6.23 17.52 -15.94
N LYS A 373 -7.06 17.80 -14.94
CA LYS A 373 -7.55 16.75 -14.02
C LYS A 373 -8.56 15.81 -14.68
N THR A 374 -9.32 16.31 -15.65
CA THR A 374 -10.28 15.51 -16.41
C THR A 374 -9.64 14.65 -17.51
N GLU A 375 -8.34 14.76 -17.77
CA GLU A 375 -7.59 13.81 -18.60
C GLU A 375 -7.73 12.36 -18.10
N LEU A 376 -7.95 12.17 -16.79
CA LEU A 376 -8.20 10.85 -16.20
C LEU A 376 -9.45 10.17 -16.79
N LEU A 377 -10.42 10.96 -17.25
CA LEU A 377 -11.68 10.46 -17.82
C LEU A 377 -11.51 9.85 -19.22
N GLU A 378 -10.33 10.00 -19.85
CA GLU A 378 -10.01 9.32 -21.10
C GLU A 378 -9.87 7.79 -20.92
N PHE A 379 -9.63 7.33 -19.69
CA PHE A 379 -9.36 5.92 -19.36
C PHE A 379 -10.51 5.22 -18.64
N VAL A 380 -11.41 5.98 -18.01
CA VAL A 380 -12.48 5.44 -17.17
C VAL A 380 -13.84 5.89 -17.69
N ASN A 381 -14.78 4.95 -17.79
CA ASN A 381 -16.15 5.28 -18.17
C ASN A 381 -16.87 6.13 -17.09
N LYS A 382 -18.00 6.70 -17.48
CA LYS A 382 -18.76 7.59 -16.58
C LYS A 382 -19.34 6.85 -15.37
N GLU A 383 -19.73 5.59 -15.53
CA GLU A 383 -20.33 4.76 -14.48
C GLU A 383 -19.34 4.38 -13.37
N ASN A 384 -18.03 4.40 -13.67
CA ASN A 384 -16.94 4.13 -12.73
C ASN A 384 -16.18 5.41 -12.32
N THR A 385 -16.70 6.58 -12.69
CA THR A 385 -16.14 7.88 -12.30
C THR A 385 -16.96 8.50 -11.17
N PHE A 386 -16.29 8.93 -10.11
CA PHE A 386 -16.90 9.55 -8.94
C PHE A 386 -16.29 10.93 -8.68
N VAL A 387 -17.13 11.93 -8.42
CA VAL A 387 -16.67 13.30 -8.23
C VAL A 387 -17.38 13.99 -7.07
N CYS A 388 -16.74 15.01 -6.51
CA CYS A 388 -17.42 15.94 -5.61
C CYS A 388 -18.37 16.82 -6.42
N GLY A 389 -19.66 16.53 -6.35
CA GLY A 389 -20.70 17.23 -7.13
C GLY A 389 -21.01 18.64 -6.64
N ASP A 390 -20.47 19.03 -5.48
CA ASP A 390 -20.57 20.40 -4.97
C ASP A 390 -19.53 21.35 -5.58
N ASP A 391 -18.53 20.81 -6.29
CA ASP A 391 -17.56 21.60 -7.02
C ASP A 391 -18.17 22.15 -8.32
N VAL A 392 -18.11 23.46 -8.52
CA VAL A 392 -18.73 24.16 -9.66
C VAL A 392 -18.26 23.69 -11.04
N TYR A 393 -17.06 23.12 -11.15
CA TYR A 393 -16.55 22.56 -12.40
C TYR A 393 -17.00 21.11 -12.55
N LEU A 394 -16.87 20.30 -11.50
CA LEU A 394 -17.20 18.87 -11.54
C LEU A 394 -18.72 18.62 -11.62
N ALA A 395 -19.54 19.52 -11.08
CA ALA A 395 -21.00 19.49 -11.17
C ALA A 395 -21.52 19.47 -12.62
N LYS A 396 -20.71 19.94 -13.58
CA LYS A 396 -21.02 19.99 -15.01
C LYS A 396 -20.80 18.65 -15.73
N LEU A 397 -20.18 17.67 -15.08
CA LEU A 397 -19.87 16.37 -15.66
C LEU A 397 -21.08 15.41 -15.55
N ASP A 398 -21.29 14.58 -16.58
CA ASP A 398 -22.26 13.49 -16.57
C ASP A 398 -21.62 12.21 -16.01
N VAL A 399 -21.37 12.18 -14.69
CA VAL A 399 -20.73 11.09 -13.94
C VAL A 399 -21.36 10.96 -12.54
N ASN A 400 -20.94 10.01 -11.71
CA ASN A 400 -21.47 9.88 -10.34
C ASN A 400 -21.06 11.09 -9.49
N LYS A 401 -22.01 11.96 -9.18
CA LYS A 401 -21.84 13.16 -8.34
C LYS A 401 -22.27 12.89 -6.91
N ILE A 402 -21.40 13.17 -5.96
CA ILE A 402 -21.63 12.98 -4.53
C ILE A 402 -21.38 14.29 -3.80
N GLY A 403 -22.27 14.67 -2.87
CA GLY A 403 -22.12 15.92 -2.11
C GLY A 403 -23.39 16.34 -1.38
N PHE A 404 -23.42 17.58 -0.89
CA PHE A 404 -24.51 18.16 -0.12
C PHE A 404 -25.63 18.74 -0.99
N ASN A 405 -25.34 19.14 -2.23
CA ASN A 405 -26.32 19.74 -3.13
C ASN A 405 -27.42 18.75 -3.54
N GLU A 406 -28.62 19.27 -3.84
CA GLU A 406 -29.80 18.44 -4.19
C GLU A 406 -29.66 17.75 -5.56
N ASP A 407 -28.88 18.34 -6.47
CA ASP A 407 -28.66 17.83 -7.83
C ASP A 407 -27.59 16.72 -7.93
N ASN A 408 -27.08 16.27 -6.78
CA ASN A 408 -26.13 15.16 -6.70
C ASN A 408 -26.85 13.82 -6.85
N ASN A 409 -26.18 12.84 -7.44
CA ASN A 409 -26.72 11.48 -7.56
C ASN A 409 -26.83 10.79 -6.20
N PHE A 410 -25.86 11.08 -5.31
CA PHE A 410 -25.80 10.58 -3.94
C PHE A 410 -25.65 11.77 -2.99
N ARG A 411 -26.60 11.96 -2.09
CA ARG A 411 -26.74 13.18 -1.28
C ARG A 411 -26.34 12.96 0.16
N ILE A 412 -25.51 13.86 0.67
CA ILE A 412 -25.24 14.02 2.10
C ILE A 412 -26.34 14.91 2.68
N GLU A 413 -27.21 14.32 3.49
CA GLU A 413 -28.43 14.96 4.00
C GLU A 413 -28.18 15.74 5.30
N SER A 414 -27.37 15.18 6.18
CA SER A 414 -27.07 15.74 7.50
C SER A 414 -25.70 15.30 7.97
N TYR A 415 -25.12 16.08 8.89
CA TYR A 415 -23.90 15.72 9.58
C TYR A 415 -23.83 16.37 10.97
N GLU A 416 -23.07 15.75 11.84
CA GLU A 416 -22.70 16.26 13.15
C GLU A 416 -21.23 15.92 13.45
N PHE A 417 -20.55 16.81 14.17
CA PHE A 417 -19.20 16.60 14.67
C PHE A 417 -19.26 16.24 16.15
N SER A 418 -18.34 15.36 16.56
CA SER A 418 -18.12 14.96 17.94
C SER A 418 -16.62 14.96 18.25
N ASP A 419 -16.27 14.75 19.52
CA ASP A 419 -14.89 14.53 19.96
C ASP A 419 -14.24 13.27 19.33
N LYS A 420 -15.05 12.34 18.82
CA LYS A 420 -14.59 11.09 18.21
C LYS A 420 -14.51 11.11 16.69
N GLY A 421 -14.97 12.17 16.04
CA GLY A 421 -15.01 12.30 14.58
C GLY A 421 -16.35 12.83 14.07
N SER A 422 -16.77 12.37 12.90
CA SER A 422 -17.99 12.85 12.23
C SER A 422 -19.02 11.75 12.07
N LYS A 423 -20.28 12.11 12.20
CA LYS A 423 -21.43 11.27 11.86
C LYS A 423 -22.26 11.98 10.80
N PHE A 424 -22.72 11.25 9.79
CA PHE A 424 -23.43 11.85 8.65
C PHE A 424 -24.39 10.86 8.00
N THR A 425 -25.39 11.40 7.29
CA THR A 425 -26.37 10.61 6.54
C THR A 425 -26.10 10.77 5.05
N LEU A 426 -25.91 9.65 4.35
CA LEU A 426 -25.71 9.56 2.90
C LEU A 426 -26.82 8.68 2.31
N ASP A 427 -27.70 9.27 1.50
CA ASP A 427 -28.90 8.63 0.93
C ASP A 427 -29.70 7.81 1.95
N GLY A 428 -30.12 8.48 3.03
CA GLY A 428 -30.87 7.86 4.13
C GLY A 428 -30.10 6.85 4.99
N LYS A 429 -28.82 6.59 4.73
CA LYS A 429 -27.99 5.70 5.56
C LYS A 429 -27.01 6.47 6.41
N GLU A 430 -26.94 6.08 7.68
CA GLU A 430 -26.09 6.71 8.66
C GLU A 430 -24.70 6.06 8.71
N TYR A 431 -23.66 6.89 8.67
CA TYR A 431 -22.26 6.49 8.74
C TYR A 431 -21.53 7.31 9.81
N GLU A 432 -20.53 6.69 10.44
CA GLU A 432 -19.65 7.31 11.42
C GLU A 432 -18.19 7.09 10.99
N MET A 433 -17.36 8.13 11.14
CA MET A 433 -15.93 8.09 10.82
C MET A 433 -15.11 8.82 11.88
N SER A 434 -13.84 8.44 12.02
CA SER A 434 -12.90 9.07 12.96
C SER A 434 -12.39 10.46 12.53
N LEU A 435 -12.73 10.90 11.31
CA LEU A 435 -12.25 12.16 10.74
C LEU A 435 -13.21 13.30 11.00
N LEU A 436 -12.65 14.51 11.07
CA LEU A 436 -13.38 15.76 11.26
C LEU A 436 -13.37 16.63 10.00
N GLY A 437 -14.39 17.48 9.88
CA GLY A 437 -14.49 18.48 8.82
C GLY A 437 -15.32 18.06 7.62
N LYS A 438 -16.08 19.01 7.08
CA LYS A 438 -17.05 18.81 6.00
C LYS A 438 -16.41 18.22 4.73
N HIS A 439 -15.20 18.65 4.40
CA HIS A 439 -14.46 18.14 3.26
C HIS A 439 -14.09 16.65 3.40
N ASN A 440 -13.82 16.18 4.62
CA ASN A 440 -13.58 14.75 4.86
C ASN A 440 -14.88 13.95 4.78
N ILE A 441 -16.02 14.51 5.17
CA ILE A 441 -17.33 13.90 4.93
C ILE A 441 -17.57 13.70 3.42
N SER A 442 -17.32 14.73 2.60
CA SER A 442 -17.43 14.61 1.13
C SER A 442 -16.48 13.55 0.56
N ASN A 443 -15.20 13.56 0.95
CA ASN A 443 -14.22 12.57 0.50
C ASN A 443 -14.64 11.15 0.87
N THR A 444 -15.16 10.96 2.09
CA THR A 444 -15.62 9.67 2.57
C THR A 444 -16.89 9.22 1.87
N ALA A 445 -17.86 10.11 1.62
CA ALA A 445 -19.07 9.77 0.88
C ALA A 445 -18.74 9.27 -0.53
N ILE A 446 -17.79 9.92 -1.22
CA ILE A 446 -17.27 9.45 -2.51
C ILE A 446 -16.66 8.05 -2.38
N ALA A 447 -15.84 7.82 -1.35
CA ALA A 447 -15.19 6.53 -1.11
C ALA A 447 -16.20 5.41 -0.79
N ILE A 448 -17.28 5.72 -0.06
CA ILE A 448 -18.37 4.78 0.24
C ILE A 448 -19.09 4.37 -1.04
N GLU A 449 -19.43 5.31 -1.92
CA GLU A 449 -20.12 4.97 -3.17
C GLU A 449 -19.23 4.15 -4.13
N LEU A 450 -17.93 4.45 -4.18
CA LEU A 450 -16.96 3.59 -4.86
C LEU A 450 -16.91 2.18 -4.23
N ALA A 451 -16.85 2.09 -2.90
CA ALA A 451 -16.80 0.81 -2.19
C ALA A 451 -18.07 -0.04 -2.44
N LYS A 452 -19.25 0.57 -2.41
CA LYS A 452 -20.51 -0.08 -2.79
C LYS A 452 -20.49 -0.54 -4.24
N LYS A 453 -19.96 0.25 -5.17
CA LYS A 453 -19.79 -0.12 -6.58
C LYS A 453 -18.88 -1.33 -6.77
N ILE A 454 -17.81 -1.43 -5.99
CA ILE A 454 -16.90 -2.60 -5.95
C ILE A 454 -17.54 -3.80 -5.22
N GLY A 455 -18.66 -3.58 -4.52
CA GLY A 455 -19.46 -4.60 -3.85
C GLY A 455 -18.99 -4.92 -2.44
N LEU A 456 -18.52 -3.93 -1.69
CA LEU A 456 -18.34 -4.07 -0.24
C LEU A 456 -19.72 -4.09 0.43
N SER A 457 -19.85 -4.94 1.45
CA SER A 457 -21.00 -4.97 2.36
C SER A 457 -21.05 -3.72 3.25
N GLU A 458 -22.22 -3.43 3.81
CA GLU A 458 -22.37 -2.31 4.74
C GLU A 458 -21.54 -2.53 6.01
N GLU A 459 -21.40 -3.78 6.46
CA GLU A 459 -20.54 -4.16 7.58
C GLU A 459 -19.07 -3.84 7.28
N GLU A 460 -18.54 -4.29 6.13
CA GLU A 460 -17.16 -3.99 5.72
C GLU A 460 -16.92 -2.48 5.61
N ILE A 461 -17.87 -1.73 5.07
CA ILE A 461 -17.77 -0.26 4.98
C ILE A 461 -17.68 0.35 6.38
N LYS A 462 -18.62 0.01 7.28
CA LYS A 462 -18.63 0.56 8.65
C LYS A 462 -17.36 0.22 9.43
N GLU A 463 -16.82 -0.99 9.26
CA GLU A 463 -15.54 -1.35 9.86
C GLU A 463 -14.38 -0.57 9.26
N GLY A 464 -14.34 -0.41 7.93
CA GLY A 464 -13.31 0.36 7.24
C GLY A 464 -13.29 1.84 7.61
N LEU A 465 -14.44 2.43 7.96
CA LEU A 465 -14.56 3.83 8.40
C LEU A 465 -14.06 4.07 9.83
N LYS A 466 -14.09 3.06 10.70
CA LYS A 466 -13.56 3.17 12.07
C LYS A 466 -12.03 3.19 12.10
N ASP A 467 -11.40 2.46 11.19
CA ASP A 467 -9.96 2.22 11.16
C ASP A 467 -9.18 3.19 10.25
N ILE A 468 -9.80 4.31 9.83
CA ILE A 468 -9.14 5.23 8.90
C ILE A 468 -7.88 5.83 9.53
N LYS A 469 -6.75 5.52 8.91
CA LYS A 469 -5.44 6.12 9.23
C LYS A 469 -5.07 7.12 8.14
N ILE A 470 -5.21 8.41 8.44
CA ILE A 470 -4.84 9.50 7.54
C ILE A 470 -3.33 9.78 7.64
N SER A 471 -2.74 10.10 6.50
CA SER A 471 -1.37 10.61 6.39
C SER A 471 -1.16 11.85 7.29
N SER A 472 0.03 11.99 7.88
CA SER A 472 0.34 13.08 8.82
C SER A 472 0.11 14.49 8.22
N MET A 473 -0.09 15.48 9.12
CA MET A 473 -0.25 16.90 8.75
C MET A 473 -1.47 17.21 7.87
N ARG A 474 -2.56 16.47 8.06
CA ARG A 474 -3.86 16.67 7.40
C ARG A 474 -4.96 16.77 8.45
N PHE A 475 -5.16 17.99 8.96
CA PHE A 475 -6.07 18.29 10.07
C PHE A 475 -5.86 17.34 11.27
N GLN A 476 -4.59 17.09 11.59
CA GLN A 476 -4.19 16.11 12.60
C GLN A 476 -4.26 16.74 13.99
N GLU A 477 -5.10 16.20 14.88
CA GLU A 477 -5.12 16.59 16.29
C GLU A 477 -3.89 16.06 17.04
N ILE A 478 -3.14 16.95 17.69
CA ILE A 478 -1.98 16.64 18.52
C ILE A 478 -2.17 17.33 19.87
N ARG A 479 -2.29 16.55 20.94
CA ARG A 479 -2.40 17.07 22.31
C ARG A 479 -1.02 17.29 22.90
N VAL A 480 -0.78 18.48 23.44
CA VAL A 480 0.46 18.87 24.13
C VAL A 480 0.07 19.53 25.44
N GLY A 481 0.23 18.83 26.55
CA GLY A 481 -0.34 19.26 27.84
C GLY A 481 -1.87 19.36 27.73
N GLU A 482 -2.41 20.53 28.09
CA GLU A 482 -3.83 20.84 27.96
C GLU A 482 -4.19 21.41 26.56
N ASP A 483 -3.20 21.82 25.77
CA ASP A 483 -3.44 22.44 24.46
C ASP A 483 -3.68 21.41 23.37
N ILE A 484 -4.49 21.82 22.38
CA ILE A 484 -4.79 21.03 21.19
C ILE A 484 -4.20 21.72 19.97
N TYR A 485 -3.25 21.08 19.30
CA TYR A 485 -2.70 21.53 18.03
C TYR A 485 -3.38 20.79 16.87
N ILE A 486 -3.93 21.55 15.93
CA ILE A 486 -4.47 21.03 14.68
C ILE A 486 -3.42 21.24 13.59
N ASN A 487 -2.67 20.18 13.28
CA ASN A 487 -1.61 20.21 12.28
C ASN A 487 -2.15 19.92 10.87
N ASP A 488 -2.24 20.97 10.05
CA ASP A 488 -2.59 20.91 8.63
C ASP A 488 -1.54 21.67 7.78
N ALA A 489 -0.25 21.45 8.09
CA ALA A 489 0.88 22.16 7.51
C ALA A 489 1.52 21.48 6.27
N TYR A 490 0.81 20.55 5.61
CA TYR A 490 1.37 19.86 4.43
C TYR A 490 1.23 20.65 3.13
N ASN A 491 0.03 21.15 2.81
CA ASN A 491 -0.20 21.92 1.60
C ASN A 491 -1.21 23.03 1.87
N ALA A 492 -1.06 24.20 1.26
CA ALA A 492 -1.98 25.31 1.45
C ALA A 492 -2.36 25.98 0.12
N SER A 493 -3.65 26.22 -0.01
CA SER A 493 -4.31 27.01 -1.03
C SER A 493 -5.42 27.82 -0.36
N PRO A 494 -5.93 28.91 -0.98
CA PRO A 494 -6.97 29.74 -0.39
C PRO A 494 -8.20 28.91 0.03
N THR A 495 -8.64 28.01 -0.85
CA THR A 495 -9.76 27.11 -0.59
C THR A 495 -9.49 26.19 0.62
N SER A 496 -8.30 25.58 0.71
CA SER A 496 -7.96 24.70 1.84
C SER A 496 -7.78 25.45 3.17
N MET A 497 -7.26 26.69 3.14
CA MET A 497 -7.11 27.51 4.34
C MET A 497 -8.48 27.86 4.92
N LYS A 498 -9.40 28.33 4.07
CA LYS A 498 -10.77 28.64 4.48
C LYS A 498 -11.49 27.44 5.06
N ALA A 499 -11.37 26.26 4.42
CA ALA A 499 -11.95 25.03 4.92
C ALA A 499 -11.43 24.63 6.31
N ALA A 500 -10.12 24.75 6.56
CA ALA A 500 -9.53 24.47 7.87
C ALA A 500 -9.99 25.49 8.94
N ILE A 501 -10.09 26.77 8.56
CA ILE A 501 -10.60 27.85 9.44
C ILE A 501 -12.06 27.60 9.81
N ASP A 502 -12.90 27.20 8.86
CA ASP A 502 -14.32 26.90 9.12
C ASP A 502 -14.46 25.68 10.03
N THR A 503 -13.71 24.63 9.74
CA THR A 503 -13.69 23.41 10.54
C THR A 503 -13.25 23.70 11.98
N LEU A 504 -12.19 24.50 12.17
CA LEU A 504 -11.75 24.95 13.50
C LEU A 504 -12.87 25.71 14.24
N ASN A 505 -13.58 26.60 13.54
CA ASN A 505 -14.63 27.41 14.16
C ASN A 505 -15.84 26.61 14.58
N GLU A 506 -16.24 25.63 13.75
CA GLU A 506 -17.42 24.81 13.97
C GLU A 506 -17.21 23.79 15.09
N ILE A 507 -16.06 23.11 15.10
CA ILE A 507 -15.78 22.02 16.05
C ILE A 507 -15.43 22.55 17.44
N TYR A 508 -14.70 23.67 17.51
CA TYR A 508 -14.17 24.21 18.75
C TYR A 508 -14.80 25.58 19.07
N ASP A 509 -16.10 25.76 18.81
CA ASP A 509 -16.79 27.06 18.98
C ASP A 509 -16.73 27.60 20.41
N ASP A 510 -16.65 26.71 21.40
CA ASP A 510 -16.58 27.00 22.84
C ASP A 510 -15.15 27.18 23.36
N LYS A 511 -14.12 26.93 22.55
CA LYS A 511 -12.71 26.96 22.96
C LYS A 511 -11.99 28.24 22.56
N TYR A 512 -10.87 28.50 23.25
CA TYR A 512 -9.96 29.59 22.90
C TYR A 512 -9.13 29.25 21.65
N LYS A 513 -9.61 29.71 20.49
CA LYS A 513 -9.01 29.40 19.18
C LYS A 513 -7.91 30.37 18.78
N ILE A 514 -6.79 29.83 18.31
CA ILE A 514 -5.68 30.54 17.68
C ILE A 514 -5.43 29.95 16.29
N ALA A 515 -5.22 30.79 15.28
CA ALA A 515 -4.80 30.35 13.95
C ALA A 515 -3.38 30.82 13.66
N ILE A 516 -2.51 29.91 13.26
CA ILE A 516 -1.14 30.18 12.84
C ILE A 516 -1.05 29.82 11.36
N LEU A 517 -0.87 30.84 10.52
CA LEU A 517 -0.93 30.72 9.06
C LEU A 517 0.42 31.07 8.44
N GLY A 518 0.90 30.16 7.59
CA GLY A 518 2.12 30.31 6.81
C GLY A 518 1.87 30.53 5.32
N ASP A 519 2.95 30.77 4.57
CA ASP A 519 2.90 31.00 3.12
C ASP A 519 2.16 29.88 2.34
N MET A 520 1.27 30.31 1.43
CA MET A 520 0.72 29.51 0.34
C MET A 520 1.65 29.62 -0.87
N LEU A 521 2.21 28.50 -1.32
CA LEU A 521 3.13 28.44 -2.46
C LEU A 521 2.38 28.05 -3.74
N GLU A 522 3.04 28.20 -4.90
CA GLU A 522 2.51 27.79 -6.23
C GLU A 522 1.25 28.53 -6.73
N LEU A 523 1.01 29.75 -6.22
CA LEU A 523 -0.17 30.57 -6.59
C LEU A 523 0.09 31.57 -7.74
N GLY A 524 1.33 31.66 -8.25
CA GLY A 524 1.70 32.55 -9.35
C GLY A 524 1.72 34.03 -8.97
N GLU A 525 1.52 34.91 -9.96
CA GLU A 525 1.68 36.37 -9.83
C GLU A 525 0.70 37.01 -8.81
N ASP A 526 -0.48 36.41 -8.66
CA ASP A 526 -1.53 36.86 -7.73
C ASP A 526 -1.35 36.32 -6.29
N GLU A 527 -0.21 35.68 -5.98
CA GLU A 527 0.00 35.04 -4.67
C GLU A 527 -0.34 35.95 -3.47
N VAL A 528 0.10 37.21 -3.48
CA VAL A 528 -0.14 38.14 -2.36
C VAL A 528 -1.63 38.47 -2.22
N LYS A 529 -2.35 38.62 -3.33
CA LYS A 529 -3.80 38.90 -3.33
C LYS A 529 -4.56 37.76 -2.67
N TYR A 530 -4.20 36.52 -2.97
CA TYR A 530 -4.82 35.34 -2.36
C TYR A 530 -4.56 35.23 -0.85
N HIS A 531 -3.38 35.63 -0.38
CA HIS A 531 -3.11 35.71 1.05
C HIS A 531 -3.98 36.78 1.72
N VAL A 532 -4.08 37.97 1.11
CA VAL A 532 -4.98 39.04 1.60
C VAL A 532 -6.44 38.58 1.64
N GLU A 533 -6.88 37.78 0.68
CA GLU A 533 -8.22 37.19 0.66
C GLU A 533 -8.47 36.28 1.88
N VAL A 534 -7.50 35.43 2.25
CA VAL A 534 -7.59 34.59 3.45
C VAL A 534 -7.60 35.44 4.73
N LEU A 535 -6.79 36.50 4.80
CA LEU A 535 -6.81 37.42 5.95
C LEU A 535 -8.17 38.11 6.10
N ASN A 536 -8.76 38.58 5.00
CA ASN A 536 -10.11 39.13 5.01
C ASN A 536 -11.16 38.09 5.41
N TYR A 537 -11.00 36.83 5.02
CA TYR A 537 -11.94 35.76 5.39
C TYR A 537 -12.00 35.50 6.90
N LEU A 538 -10.89 35.73 7.61
CA LEU A 538 -10.81 35.59 9.07
C LEU A 538 -11.56 36.69 9.83
N LEU A 539 -11.97 37.78 9.14
CA LEU A 539 -12.62 38.92 9.77
C LEU A 539 -13.88 38.52 10.54
N ASP A 540 -14.71 37.65 9.96
CA ASP A 540 -15.99 37.27 10.56
C ASP A 540 -15.91 35.98 11.37
N LYS A 541 -14.69 35.51 11.67
CA LYS A 541 -14.46 34.25 12.36
C LYS A 541 -14.19 34.47 13.84
N LYS A 542 -14.74 33.59 14.69
CA LYS A 542 -14.56 33.56 16.15
C LYS A 542 -13.18 32.99 16.52
N ILE A 543 -12.11 33.55 15.97
CA ILE A 543 -10.73 33.19 16.27
C ILE A 543 -10.10 34.38 17.00
N LYS A 544 -9.53 34.11 18.18
CA LYS A 544 -9.11 35.16 19.10
C LYS A 544 -7.79 35.80 18.71
N LEU A 545 -6.83 34.98 18.24
CA LEU A 545 -5.50 35.42 17.82
C LEU A 545 -5.13 34.74 16.50
N ILE A 546 -4.50 35.52 15.62
CA ILE A 546 -4.09 35.09 14.29
C ILE A 546 -2.61 35.45 14.14
N TYR A 547 -1.76 34.43 14.07
CA TYR A 547 -0.32 34.56 13.93
C TYR A 547 0.10 34.22 12.50
N LEU A 548 0.89 35.11 11.92
CA LEU A 548 1.26 35.06 10.51
C LEU A 548 2.76 34.87 10.38
N TYR A 549 3.19 33.97 9.50
CA TYR A 549 4.59 33.64 9.27
C TYR A 549 4.89 33.47 7.77
N GLY A 550 6.06 33.91 7.34
CA GLY A 550 6.51 33.79 5.94
C GLY A 550 6.49 35.09 5.16
N GLU A 551 7.23 35.12 4.06
CA GLU A 551 7.49 36.34 3.29
C GLU A 551 6.23 36.83 2.58
N ARG A 552 5.45 35.90 2.01
CA ARG A 552 4.21 36.24 1.30
C ARG A 552 3.15 36.71 2.28
N MET A 553 3.05 36.02 3.43
CA MET A 553 2.14 36.40 4.50
C MET A 553 2.50 37.77 5.08
N LYS A 554 3.79 38.14 5.16
CA LYS A 554 4.22 39.49 5.53
C LYS A 554 3.71 40.55 4.57
N LYS A 555 3.92 40.35 3.26
CA LYS A 555 3.44 41.29 2.22
C LYS A 555 1.93 41.47 2.30
N ALA A 556 1.20 40.36 2.49
CA ALA A 556 -0.25 40.37 2.65
C ALA A 556 -0.68 41.11 3.91
N TYR A 557 -0.01 40.86 5.05
CA TYR A 557 -0.25 41.56 6.31
C TYR A 557 -0.05 43.07 6.19
N ASP A 558 1.04 43.51 5.55
CA ASP A 558 1.32 44.94 5.36
C ASP A 558 0.24 45.63 4.51
N ILE A 559 -0.32 44.94 3.50
CA ILE A 559 -1.44 45.44 2.69
C ILE A 559 -2.74 45.46 3.48
N PHE A 560 -3.00 44.37 4.22
CA PHE A 560 -4.20 44.19 5.03
C PHE A 560 -4.30 45.27 6.12
N MET A 561 -3.23 45.53 6.85
CA MET A 561 -3.17 46.50 7.94
C MET A 561 -3.29 47.96 7.47
N LYS A 562 -2.84 48.29 6.25
CA LYS A 562 -3.01 49.65 5.69
C LYS A 562 -4.47 50.06 5.56
N ASN A 563 -5.37 49.10 5.35
CA ASN A 563 -6.79 49.34 5.13
C ASN A 563 -7.65 49.12 6.38
N LYS A 564 -7.04 48.77 7.52
CA LYS A 564 -7.74 48.37 8.75
C LYS A 564 -6.98 48.95 9.96
N SER A 565 -7.50 50.04 10.51
CA SER A 565 -6.80 50.83 11.54
C SER A 565 -6.73 50.14 12.91
N GLU A 566 -7.55 49.13 13.21
CA GLU A 566 -7.64 48.56 14.56
C GLU A 566 -8.04 47.08 14.54
N GLU A 567 -7.12 46.18 14.21
CA GLU A 567 -7.33 44.74 14.44
C GLU A 567 -6.20 44.12 15.27
N TYR A 568 -6.29 44.32 16.59
CA TYR A 568 -5.38 43.80 17.62
C TYR A 568 -5.23 42.26 17.69
N ARG A 569 -5.85 41.52 16.78
CA ARG A 569 -5.81 40.05 16.75
C ARG A 569 -4.86 39.47 15.71
N PHE A 570 -4.42 40.24 14.72
CA PHE A 570 -3.46 39.78 13.69
C PHE A 570 -2.04 40.19 14.07
N TRP A 571 -1.11 39.24 14.04
CA TRP A 571 0.28 39.46 14.43
C TRP A 571 1.21 38.75 13.45
N TYR A 572 2.09 39.51 12.81
CA TYR A 572 3.18 38.94 12.02
C TYR A 572 4.40 38.65 12.90
N TYR A 573 4.95 37.45 12.74
CA TYR A 573 6.21 37.06 13.38
C TYR A 573 7.30 36.79 12.34
N PRO A 574 8.50 37.34 12.52
CA PRO A 574 9.63 37.05 11.62
C PRO A 574 10.22 35.65 11.84
N THR A 575 9.98 35.03 12.99
CA THR A 575 10.54 33.73 13.38
C THR A 575 9.49 32.83 14.03
N LYS A 576 9.66 31.51 13.91
CA LYS A 576 8.78 30.52 14.54
C LYS A 576 8.92 30.55 16.06
N GLU A 577 10.14 30.80 16.55
CA GLU A 577 10.45 30.93 17.98
C GLU A 577 9.67 32.07 18.63
N GLY A 578 9.47 33.19 17.92
CA GLY A 578 8.66 34.29 18.41
C GLY A 578 7.18 33.92 18.58
N ILE A 579 6.66 33.05 17.70
CA ILE A 579 5.31 32.49 17.83
C ILE A 579 5.22 31.59 19.06
N VAL A 580 6.18 30.66 19.22
CA VAL A 580 6.25 29.74 20.36
C VAL A 580 6.28 30.51 21.68
N GLU A 581 7.12 31.55 21.79
CA GLU A 581 7.21 32.36 23.01
C GLU A 581 5.91 33.13 23.29
N SER A 582 5.22 33.59 22.25
CA SER A 582 3.92 34.24 22.40
C SER A 582 2.83 33.28 22.89
N LEU A 583 2.84 32.03 22.41
CA LEU A 583 1.92 30.99 22.88
C LEU A 583 2.11 30.64 24.36
N LYS A 584 3.36 30.61 24.85
CA LYS A 584 3.68 30.36 26.28
C LYS A 584 3.09 31.40 27.22
N ASN A 585 2.93 32.63 26.75
CA ASN A 585 2.35 33.71 27.56
C ASN A 585 0.82 33.57 27.73
N ILE A 586 0.18 32.64 27.02
CA ILE A 586 -1.26 32.37 27.09
C ILE A 586 -1.52 31.19 28.04
N ARG A 587 -2.00 31.50 29.25
CA ARG A 587 -2.18 30.54 30.37
C ARG A 587 -3.54 29.82 30.39
N MET A 588 -4.24 29.77 29.28
CA MET A 588 -5.53 29.07 29.18
C MET A 588 -5.47 28.00 28.10
N GLU A 589 -6.30 26.96 28.26
CA GLU A 589 -6.47 25.90 27.28
C GLU A 589 -6.80 26.50 25.90
N LYS A 590 -6.00 26.17 24.90
CA LYS A 590 -6.12 26.72 23.55
C LYS A 590 -6.13 25.63 22.49
N VAL A 591 -6.88 25.92 21.43
CA VAL A 591 -6.89 25.12 20.20
C VAL A 591 -6.18 25.92 19.12
N ILE A 592 -5.09 25.37 18.59
CA ILE A 592 -4.14 26.07 17.72
C ILE A 592 -4.12 25.40 16.34
N LEU A 593 -4.64 26.08 15.33
CA LEU A 593 -4.53 25.63 13.94
C LEU A 593 -3.18 26.03 13.34
N LEU A 594 -2.46 25.07 12.75
CA LEU A 594 -1.24 25.29 11.97
C LEU A 594 -1.55 24.97 10.50
N LYS A 595 -1.50 25.99 9.62
CA LYS A 595 -1.79 25.82 8.20
C LYS A 595 -0.79 26.55 7.32
N ALA A 596 -0.06 25.82 6.48
CA ALA A 596 0.90 26.37 5.53
C ALA A 596 1.20 25.36 4.42
N SER A 597 1.95 25.81 3.40
CA SER A 597 2.57 24.89 2.44
C SER A 597 3.77 24.18 3.07
N ARG A 598 4.10 22.97 2.58
CA ARG A 598 5.20 22.15 3.13
C ARG A 598 6.52 22.90 3.29
N GLY A 599 6.87 23.75 2.32
CA GLY A 599 8.13 24.50 2.32
C GLY A 599 8.31 25.45 3.51
N THR A 600 7.21 25.81 4.21
CA THR A 600 7.26 26.64 5.42
C THR A 600 7.66 25.84 6.67
N ALA A 601 7.41 24.52 6.68
CA ALA A 601 7.61 23.62 7.82
C ALA A 601 6.98 24.13 9.13
N LEU A 602 5.74 24.63 9.06
CA LEU A 602 5.11 25.31 10.20
C LEU A 602 4.90 24.39 11.41
N GLU A 603 4.90 23.07 11.20
CA GLU A 603 4.82 22.05 12.25
C GLU A 603 5.95 22.12 13.29
N ASP A 604 7.09 22.75 12.96
CA ASP A 604 8.21 22.96 13.90
C ASP A 604 7.80 23.79 15.14
N ILE A 605 6.67 24.51 15.08
CA ILE A 605 6.11 25.27 16.20
C ILE A 605 5.56 24.34 17.31
N ILE A 606 5.25 23.09 16.98
CA ILE A 606 4.78 22.10 17.95
C ILE A 606 5.98 21.62 18.78
N VAL A 607 6.27 22.33 19.86
CA VAL A 607 7.29 21.91 20.83
C VAL A 607 6.68 20.84 21.72
N LYS A 608 7.18 19.61 21.61
CA LYS A 608 6.86 18.53 22.55
C LYS A 608 7.82 18.68 23.75
N GLU A 609 7.27 18.72 24.96
CA GLU A 609 8.06 18.75 26.21
C GLU A 609 8.96 17.52 26.35
#